data_AF-A0A3B8Q5N1-F1
#
_entry.id   AF-A0A3B8Q5N1-F1
#
_cell.length_a   1.000
_cell.length_b   1.000
_cell.length_c   1.000
_cell.angle_alpha   90.00
_cell.angle_beta   90.00
_cell.angle_gamma   90.00
#
_symmetry.space_group_name_H-M   'P 1'
#
loop_
_entity.id
_entity.type
_entity.pdbx_description
1 polymer ?
#
loop_
_entity_poly.entity_id
_entity_poly.type
_entity_poly.pdbx_seq_one_letter_code
_entity_poly.pdbx_strand_id
1 'polypeptide(L)'
;MNKPKSPAPTGAGGAAAPTDQPTYRQNPEVDAKIDAHIKENPKYWAYIQGMPRERLERTLVLNEVRELDRQHRMREGVLKSINKSPDLKQAYETLVKDLPEEQREGVIAQLARQTKRAVARTQGQQQNHTATVGV
;
A
#
# COMPACT_ATOMS: atom_id res chain seq x y z
N MET A 1 -9.33 -60.34 -47.76
CA MET A 1 -9.08 -59.52 -46.55
C MET A 1 -9.30 -58.05 -46.89
N ASN A 2 -10.36 -57.45 -46.34
CA ASN A 2 -10.70 -56.04 -46.55
C ASN A 2 -9.92 -55.17 -45.56
N LYS A 3 -9.19 -54.14 -46.04
CA LYS A 3 -8.65 -53.05 -45.21
C LYS A 3 -9.61 -51.86 -45.27
N PRO A 4 -10.15 -51.35 -44.15
CA PRO A 4 -10.85 -50.06 -44.14
C PRO A 4 -9.85 -48.88 -44.07
N LYS A 5 -10.27 -47.75 -44.63
CA LYS A 5 -9.52 -46.50 -44.81
C LYS A 5 -10.02 -45.40 -43.85
N SER A 6 -9.09 -44.81 -43.08
CA SER A 6 -9.06 -43.43 -42.50
C SER A 6 -10.11 -43.04 -41.42
N PRO A 7 -9.82 -42.10 -40.47
CA PRO A 7 -9.27 -40.75 -40.74
C PRO A 7 -8.17 -40.20 -39.80
N ALA A 8 -7.64 -39.06 -40.23
CA ALA A 8 -6.57 -38.26 -39.64
C ALA A 8 -6.89 -37.73 -38.22
N PRO A 9 -5.87 -37.44 -37.38
CA PRO A 9 -6.09 -36.75 -36.13
C PRO A 9 -6.36 -35.27 -36.39
N THR A 10 -7.59 -34.85 -36.12
CA THR A 10 -8.01 -33.47 -35.93
C THR A 10 -7.44 -32.94 -34.62
N GLY A 11 -6.92 -31.71 -34.63
CA GLY A 11 -6.78 -30.92 -33.42
C GLY A 11 -5.43 -30.20 -33.27
N ALA A 12 -5.28 -29.08 -33.96
CA ALA A 12 -4.50 -27.98 -33.42
C ALA A 12 -5.19 -27.50 -32.13
N GLY A 13 -4.56 -27.73 -30.98
CA GLY A 13 -4.98 -27.19 -29.69
C GLY A 13 -3.74 -26.64 -29.01
N GLY A 14 -3.65 -25.31 -28.95
CA GLY A 14 -2.47 -24.56 -28.53
C GLY A 14 -1.88 -25.05 -27.21
N ALA A 15 -0.56 -24.98 -27.12
CA ALA A 15 0.18 -25.10 -25.87
C ALA A 15 -0.45 -24.16 -24.84
N ALA A 16 -1.16 -24.71 -23.86
CA ALA A 16 -1.56 -23.97 -22.68
C ALA A 16 -0.27 -23.56 -21.96
N ALA A 17 0.02 -22.26 -21.94
CA ALA A 17 1.10 -21.73 -21.12
C ALA A 17 0.89 -22.19 -19.65
N PRO A 18 1.96 -22.60 -18.94
CA PRO A 18 1.84 -22.89 -17.53
C PRO A 18 1.31 -21.66 -16.81
N THR A 19 0.18 -21.82 -16.13
CA THR A 19 -0.32 -20.81 -15.20
C THR A 19 0.55 -20.91 -13.94
N ASP A 20 1.56 -20.05 -13.82
CA ASP A 20 2.31 -19.87 -12.59
C ASP A 20 1.35 -19.36 -11.50
N GLN A 21 0.68 -20.28 -10.82
CA GLN A 21 -0.11 -19.92 -9.65
C GLN A 21 0.85 -19.48 -8.54
N PRO A 22 0.68 -18.25 -7.99
CA PRO A 22 1.56 -17.78 -6.93
C PRO A 22 1.46 -18.69 -5.71
N THR A 23 2.61 -19.18 -5.23
CA THR A 23 2.67 -19.92 -3.97
C THR A 23 2.53 -18.93 -2.81
N TYR A 24 1.42 -18.99 -2.08
CA TYR A 24 1.19 -18.16 -0.90
C TYR A 24 2.04 -18.66 0.28
N ARG A 25 2.95 -17.82 0.78
CA ARG A 25 3.75 -18.13 1.98
C ARG A 25 2.88 -17.97 3.22
N GLN A 26 2.87 -19.00 4.07
CA GLN A 26 2.18 -18.97 5.37
C GLN A 26 3.15 -18.56 6.48
N ASN A 27 2.66 -17.80 7.46
CA ASN A 27 3.40 -17.43 8.66
C ASN A 27 2.56 -17.79 9.89
N PRO A 28 2.97 -18.78 10.70
CA PRO A 28 2.16 -19.28 11.82
C PRO A 28 1.88 -18.20 12.88
N GLU A 29 2.77 -17.22 13.07
CA GLU A 29 2.52 -16.11 14.00
C GLU A 29 1.44 -15.16 13.49
N VAL A 30 1.34 -14.98 12.17
CA VAL A 30 0.29 -14.15 11.55
C VAL A 30 -1.03 -14.89 11.61
N ASP A 31 -1.04 -16.19 11.29
CA ASP A 31 -2.22 -17.03 11.34
C ASP A 31 -2.81 -17.06 12.77
N ALA A 32 -1.97 -17.23 13.80
CA ALA A 32 -2.41 -17.19 15.19
C ALA A 32 -3.04 -15.84 15.59
N LYS A 33 -2.54 -14.71 15.06
CA LYS A 33 -3.14 -13.39 15.28
C LYS A 33 -4.49 -13.25 14.60
N ILE A 34 -4.62 -13.79 13.38
CA ILE A 34 -5.89 -13.83 12.65
C ILE A 34 -6.91 -14.64 13.44
N ASP A 35 -6.53 -15.83 13.91
CA ASP A 35 -7.41 -16.71 14.69
C ASP A 35 -7.85 -16.06 16.00
N ALA A 36 -6.93 -15.40 16.71
CA ALA A 36 -7.27 -14.63 17.91
C ALA A 36 -8.28 -13.52 17.61
N HIS A 37 -8.05 -12.73 16.55
CA HIS A 37 -8.96 -11.66 16.15
C HIS A 37 -10.35 -12.19 15.75
N ILE A 38 -10.42 -13.32 15.04
CA ILE A 38 -11.68 -13.98 14.68
C ILE A 38 -12.44 -14.42 15.94
N LYS A 39 -11.74 -15.04 16.90
CA LYS A 39 -12.32 -15.51 18.16
C LYS A 39 -12.88 -14.36 19.00
N GLU A 40 -12.17 -13.22 19.04
CA GLU A 40 -12.59 -12.02 19.76
C GLU A 40 -13.75 -11.28 19.07
N ASN A 41 -13.92 -11.46 17.76
CA ASN A 41 -14.87 -10.69 16.94
C ASN A 41 -15.84 -11.59 16.14
N PRO A 42 -16.63 -12.47 16.79
CA PRO A 42 -17.45 -13.47 16.10
C PRO A 42 -18.54 -12.86 15.21
N LYS A 43 -19.09 -11.68 15.58
CA LYS A 43 -20.09 -10.98 14.74
C LYS A 43 -19.47 -10.45 13.44
N TYR A 44 -18.25 -9.92 13.52
CA TYR A 44 -17.54 -9.43 12.35
C TYR A 44 -17.13 -10.59 11.44
N TRP A 45 -16.70 -11.70 12.03
CA TRP A 45 -16.41 -12.92 11.29
C TRP A 45 -17.64 -13.46 10.56
N ALA A 46 -18.80 -13.54 11.23
CA ALA A 46 -20.05 -13.96 10.60
C ALA A 46 -20.47 -13.03 9.44
N TYR A 47 -20.27 -11.72 9.59
CA TYR A 47 -20.49 -10.75 8.52
C TYR A 47 -19.58 -11.03 7.32
N ILE A 48 -18.28 -11.30 7.55
CA ILE A 48 -17.33 -11.66 6.48
C ILE A 48 -17.77 -12.95 5.78
N GLN A 49 -18.11 -13.98 6.53
CA GLN A 49 -18.54 -15.27 5.97
C GLN A 49 -19.84 -15.17 5.16
N GLY A 50 -20.72 -14.22 5.49
CA GLY A 50 -21.96 -13.96 4.75
C GLY A 50 -21.78 -13.11 3.49
N MET A 51 -20.59 -12.54 3.24
CA MET A 51 -20.37 -11.70 2.05
C MET A 51 -20.12 -12.55 0.80
N PRO A 52 -20.72 -12.18 -0.36
CA PRO A 52 -20.36 -12.79 -1.64
C PRO A 52 -18.88 -12.58 -1.96
N ARG A 53 -18.26 -13.57 -2.61
CA ARG A 53 -16.83 -13.53 -2.99
C ARG A 53 -16.46 -12.26 -3.76
N GLU A 54 -17.26 -11.88 -4.75
CA GLU A 54 -17.05 -10.68 -5.56
C GLU A 54 -17.02 -9.39 -4.70
N ARG A 55 -17.80 -9.36 -3.61
CA ARG A 55 -17.81 -8.22 -2.67
C ARG A 55 -16.57 -8.21 -1.78
N LEU A 56 -16.06 -9.38 -1.37
CA LEU A 56 -14.79 -9.50 -0.65
C LEU A 56 -13.63 -8.99 -1.52
N GLU A 57 -13.56 -9.44 -2.77
CA GLU A 57 -12.53 -9.03 -3.74
C GLU A 57 -12.54 -7.50 -3.95
N ARG A 58 -13.72 -6.90 -4.15
CA ARG A 58 -13.84 -5.43 -4.25
C ARG A 58 -13.44 -4.69 -2.98
N THR A 59 -13.70 -5.28 -1.80
CA THR A 59 -13.31 -4.65 -0.53
C THR A 59 -11.79 -4.63 -0.38
N LEU A 60 -11.10 -5.69 -0.81
CA LEU A 60 -9.64 -5.74 -0.84
C LEU A 60 -9.07 -4.67 -1.77
N VAL A 61 -9.61 -4.57 -3.00
CA VAL A 61 -9.19 -3.53 -3.95
C VAL A 61 -9.50 -2.12 -3.43
N LEU A 62 -10.65 -1.91 -2.79
CA LEU A 62 -11.00 -0.62 -2.20
C LEU A 62 -10.02 -0.20 -1.11
N ASN A 63 -9.53 -1.14 -0.29
CA ASN A 63 -8.54 -0.84 0.73
C ASN A 63 -7.22 -0.38 0.12
N GLU A 64 -6.81 -0.98 -1.00
CA GLU A 64 -5.64 -0.55 -1.78
C GLU A 64 -5.83 0.85 -2.34
N VAL A 65 -6.97 1.11 -3.02
CA VAL A 65 -7.30 2.44 -3.55
C VAL A 65 -7.26 3.50 -2.46
N ARG A 66 -7.82 3.20 -1.28
CA ARG A 66 -7.79 4.11 -0.12
C ARG A 66 -6.38 4.36 0.40
N GLU A 67 -5.50 3.38 0.35
CA GLU A 67 -4.10 3.55 0.75
C GLU A 67 -3.36 4.44 -0.25
N LEU A 68 -3.53 4.18 -1.55
CA LEU A 68 -2.98 5.04 -2.60
C LEU A 68 -3.47 6.49 -2.46
N ASP A 69 -4.77 6.70 -2.27
CA ASP A 69 -5.34 8.05 -2.05
C ASP A 69 -4.72 8.76 -0.85
N ARG A 70 -4.49 8.03 0.26
CA ARG A 70 -3.80 8.60 1.44
C ARG A 70 -2.37 9.00 1.11
N GLN A 71 -1.64 8.15 0.40
CA GLN A 71 -0.26 8.42 -0.01
C GLN A 71 -0.19 9.65 -0.93
N HIS A 72 -1.08 9.74 -1.93
CA HIS A 72 -1.19 10.89 -2.81
C HIS A 72 -1.48 12.19 -2.04
N ARG A 73 -2.49 12.19 -1.15
CA ARG A 73 -2.81 13.38 -0.33
C ARG A 73 -1.64 13.80 0.55
N MET A 74 -0.96 12.85 1.18
CA MET A 74 0.23 13.15 1.98
C MET A 74 1.34 13.77 1.13
N ARG A 75 1.60 13.20 -0.05
CA ARG A 75 2.60 13.71 -0.99
C ARG A 75 2.28 15.14 -1.42
N GLU A 76 1.05 15.41 -1.85
CA GLU A 76 0.61 16.75 -2.26
C GLU A 76 0.73 17.75 -1.11
N GLY A 77 0.32 17.36 0.10
CA GLY A 77 0.47 18.20 1.29
C GLY A 77 1.93 18.56 1.57
N VAL A 78 2.84 17.60 1.41
CA VAL A 78 4.29 17.82 1.59
C VAL A 78 4.84 18.72 0.48
N LEU A 79 4.51 18.46 -0.79
CA LEU A 79 4.97 19.30 -1.90
C LEU A 79 4.49 20.74 -1.75
N LYS A 80 3.24 20.93 -1.29
CA LYS A 80 2.71 22.24 -0.95
C LYS A 80 3.50 22.92 0.18
N SER A 81 3.96 22.17 1.18
CA SER A 81 4.80 22.70 2.26
C SER A 81 6.21 23.07 1.77
N ILE A 82 6.80 22.26 0.89
CA ILE A 82 8.09 22.53 0.24
C ILE A 82 8.00 23.84 -0.55
N ASN A 83 6.98 23.99 -1.39
CA ASN A 83 6.81 25.19 -2.21
C ASN A 83 6.56 26.48 -1.42
N LYS A 84 6.09 26.38 -0.16
CA LYS A 84 5.90 27.53 0.73
C LYS A 84 7.19 27.99 1.42
N SER A 85 8.21 27.15 1.48
CA SER A 85 9.49 27.45 2.14
C SER A 85 10.60 27.50 1.09
N PRO A 86 11.26 28.65 0.88
CA PRO A 86 12.34 28.75 -0.10
C PRO A 86 13.49 27.79 0.21
N ASP A 87 13.83 27.61 1.49
CA ASP A 87 14.90 26.70 1.93
C ASP A 87 14.56 25.23 1.61
N LEU A 88 13.35 24.79 1.92
CA LEU A 88 12.91 23.42 1.61
C LEU A 88 12.82 23.18 0.10
N LYS A 89 12.41 24.20 -0.65
CA LYS A 89 12.34 24.13 -2.12
C LYS A 89 13.73 23.95 -2.72
N GLN A 90 14.73 24.72 -2.29
CA GLN A 90 16.11 24.57 -2.76
C GLN A 90 16.70 23.21 -2.38
N ALA A 91 16.45 22.72 -1.16
CA ALA A 91 16.88 21.40 -0.74
C ALA A 91 16.24 20.30 -1.59
N TYR A 92 14.94 20.40 -1.86
CA TYR A 92 14.23 19.46 -2.72
C TYR A 92 14.74 19.47 -4.17
N GLU A 93 14.92 20.63 -4.78
CA GLU A 93 15.45 20.77 -6.14
C GLU A 93 16.86 20.17 -6.28
N THR A 94 17.71 20.40 -5.28
CA THR A 94 19.07 19.81 -5.24
C THR A 94 19.01 18.28 -5.20
N LEU A 95 18.13 17.72 -4.37
CA LEU A 95 17.99 16.26 -4.21
C LEU A 95 17.34 15.59 -5.42
N VAL A 96 16.51 16.30 -6.17
CA VAL A 96 15.74 15.76 -7.31
C VAL A 96 16.46 15.92 -8.64
N LYS A 97 17.40 16.87 -8.75
CA LYS A 97 18.13 17.19 -9.99
C LYS A 97 18.75 15.95 -10.65
N ASP A 98 19.36 15.08 -9.85
CA ASP A 98 20.10 13.91 -10.34
C ASP A 98 19.34 12.58 -10.15
N LEU A 99 18.06 12.66 -9.73
CA LEU A 99 17.25 11.48 -9.42
C LEU A 99 16.24 11.12 -10.54
N PRO A 100 16.13 9.82 -10.89
CA PRO A 100 15.06 9.29 -11.74
C PRO A 100 13.69 9.61 -11.14
N GLU A 101 12.67 9.79 -11.98
CA GLU A 101 11.33 10.21 -11.54
C GLU A 101 10.71 9.27 -10.51
N GLU A 102 10.95 7.97 -10.66
CA GLU A 102 10.51 6.91 -9.73
C GLU A 102 11.07 7.10 -8.31
N GLN A 103 12.27 7.67 -8.17
CA GLN A 103 12.94 7.85 -6.87
C GLN A 103 12.62 9.19 -6.21
N ARG A 104 12.07 10.15 -6.96
CA ARG A 104 11.67 11.47 -6.43
C ARG A 104 10.61 11.33 -5.35
N GLU A 105 9.77 10.30 -5.45
CA GLU A 105 8.76 9.98 -4.45
C GLU A 105 9.36 9.66 -3.08
N GLY A 106 10.45 8.89 -3.08
CA GLY A 106 11.21 8.56 -1.88
C GLY A 106 11.75 9.80 -1.18
N VAL A 107 12.24 10.78 -1.94
CA VAL A 107 12.74 12.06 -1.42
C VAL A 107 11.63 12.87 -0.77
N ILE A 108 10.46 12.97 -1.42
CA ILE A 108 9.29 13.65 -0.82
C ILE A 108 8.91 12.98 0.50
N ALA A 109 8.89 11.64 0.55
CA ALA A 109 8.57 10.90 1.76
C ALA A 109 9.60 11.11 2.89
N GLN A 110 10.89 11.23 2.55
CA GLN A 110 11.95 11.56 3.52
C GLN A 110 11.82 12.98 4.06
N LEU A 111 11.64 13.96 3.17
CA LEU A 111 11.48 15.35 3.55
C LEU A 111 10.20 15.55 4.39
N ALA A 112 9.11 14.83 4.06
CA ALA A 112 7.89 14.78 4.87
C ALA A 112 8.17 14.34 6.32
N ARG A 113 8.98 13.29 6.51
CA ARG A 113 9.35 12.79 7.85
C ARG A 113 10.20 13.81 8.60
N GLN A 114 11.10 14.51 7.92
CA GLN A 114 11.92 15.57 8.51
C GLN A 114 11.08 16.78 8.93
N THR A 115 10.21 17.28 8.04
CA THR A 115 9.30 18.40 8.33
C THR A 115 8.35 18.06 9.47
N LYS A 116 7.74 16.87 9.47
CA LYS A 116 6.87 16.42 10.58
C LYS A 116 7.61 16.37 11.91
N ARG A 117 8.86 15.89 11.93
CA ARG A 117 9.69 15.85 13.15
C ARG A 117 10.06 17.25 13.64
N ALA A 118 10.40 18.17 12.73
CA ALA A 118 10.71 19.55 13.09
C ALA A 118 9.50 20.27 13.71
N VAL A 119 8.31 20.13 13.11
CA VAL A 119 7.05 20.71 13.63
C VAL A 119 6.62 20.06 14.94
N ALA A 120 6.76 18.73 15.09
CA ALA A 120 6.45 18.06 16.35
C ALA A 120 7.38 18.50 17.49
N ARG A 121 8.67 18.75 17.22
CA ARG A 121 9.60 19.28 18.22
C ARG A 121 9.24 20.70 18.65
N THR A 122 8.89 21.58 17.72
CA THR A 122 8.53 22.96 18.06
C THR A 122 7.22 23.06 18.83
N GLN A 123 6.23 22.21 18.51
CA GLN A 123 4.97 22.13 19.27
C GLN A 123 5.13 21.51 20.67
N GLY A 124 5.97 20.46 20.81
CA GLY A 124 6.29 19.89 22.12
C GLY A 124 7.04 20.86 23.05
N GLN A 125 7.83 21.77 22.48
CA GLN A 125 8.52 22.80 23.25
C GLN A 125 7.55 23.91 23.73
N GLN A 126 6.55 24.28 22.94
CA GLN A 126 5.53 25.26 23.34
C GLN A 126 4.64 24.77 24.48
N GLN A 127 4.32 23.48 24.56
CA GLN A 127 3.52 22.92 25.67
C GLN A 127 4.27 22.91 27.01
N ASN A 128 5.60 22.79 27.00
CA ASN A 128 6.42 22.85 28.23
C ASN A 128 6.64 24.30 28.73
N HIS A 129 6.54 25.30 27.86
CA HIS A 129 6.65 26.71 28.24
C HIS A 129 5.34 27.29 28.79
N THR A 130 4.16 26.78 28.41
CA THR A 130 2.89 27.23 29.00
C THR A 130 2.62 26.62 30.39
N ALA A 131 3.19 25.47 30.71
CA ALA A 131 3.10 24.86 32.04
C ALA A 131 3.98 25.52 33.11
N THR A 132 4.92 26.41 32.72
CA THR A 132 5.89 27.05 33.63
C THR A 132 5.60 28.52 33.93
N VAL A 133 4.58 29.13 33.31
CA VAL A 133 4.21 30.55 33.52
C VAL A 133 2.89 30.71 34.31
N GLY A 134 2.22 29.60 34.67
CA GLY A 134 1.05 29.59 35.55
C GLY A 134 1.41 29.12 36.96
N VAL A 135 2.04 29.98 37.76
CA VAL A 135 2.11 29.87 39.22
C VAL A 135 1.63 31.19 39.81
#